data_AF-X1C8F6-F1
#
_entry.id   AF-X1C8F6-F1
#
_cell.length_a   1.000
_cell.length_b   1.000
_cell.length_c   1.000
_cell.angle_alpha   90.00
_cell.angle_beta   90.00
_cell.angle_gamma   90.00
#
_symmetry.space_group_name_H-M   'P 1'
#
loop_
_entity.id
_entity.type
_entity.pdbx_description
1 polymer ?
#
loop_
_entity_poly.entity_id
_entity_poly.type
_entity_poly.pdbx_seq_one_letter_code
_entity_poly.pdbx_strand_id
1 'polypeptide(L)' 'MSNYENLKVWQRSIMLAKNIYQLTRRNEFQKDFGLRDQLRRSAVSVSSNIAEGDELGSDKQAVRHFYIVHPVK' A
#
# COMPACT_ATOMS: atom_id res chain seq x y z
N MET A 1 14.13 4.71 16.78
CA MET A 1 14.25 4.68 15.31
C MET A 1 13.23 3.69 14.81
N SER A 2 12.34 4.15 13.94
CA SER A 2 11.32 3.31 13.29
C SER A 2 12.02 2.28 12.40
N ASN A 3 11.53 1.04 12.37
CA ASN A 3 12.15 -0.10 11.68
C ASN A 3 11.13 -0.80 10.75
N TYR A 4 10.13 -0.05 10.26
CA TYR A 4 9.06 -0.56 9.40
C TYR A 4 9.58 -1.32 8.17
N GLU A 5 10.77 -1.00 7.66
CA GLU A 5 11.37 -1.69 6.52
C GLU A 5 11.63 -3.18 6.77
N ASN A 6 11.81 -3.56 8.04
CA ASN A 6 11.94 -4.96 8.48
C ASN A 6 10.59 -5.68 8.59
N LEU A 7 9.46 -4.96 8.57
CA LEU A 7 8.13 -5.56 8.62
C LEU A 7 7.84 -6.28 7.31
N LYS A 8 7.59 -7.59 7.39
CA LYS A 8 7.18 -8.40 6.22
C LYS A 8 5.95 -7.83 5.51
N VAL A 9 5.02 -7.21 6.25
CA VAL A 9 3.82 -6.59 5.67
C VAL A 9 4.16 -5.34 4.86
N TRP A 10 5.14 -4.53 5.29
CA TRP A 10 5.63 -3.39 4.52
C TRP A 10 6.36 -3.86 3.25
N GLN A 11 7.22 -4.87 3.35
CA GLN A 11 7.91 -5.43 2.18
C GLN A 11 6.91 -5.99 1.14
N ARG A 12 5.84 -6.64 1.60
CA ARG A 12 4.75 -7.13 0.74
C ARG A 12 3.97 -5.98 0.09
N SER A 13 3.73 -4.87 0.79
CA SER A 13 3.03 -3.72 0.20
C SER A 13 3.87 -3.01 -0.86
N ILE A 14 5.20 -2.93 -0.69
CA ILE A 14 6.12 -2.47 -1.74
C ILE A 14 6.06 -3.37 -2.98
N MET A 15 6.05 -4.69 -2.81
CA MET A 15 5.89 -5.63 -3.93
C MET A 15 4.53 -5.47 -4.63
N LEU A 16 3.45 -5.27 -3.87
CA LEU A 16 2.13 -4.99 -4.41
C LEU A 16 2.14 -3.72 -5.27
N ALA A 17 2.71 -2.62 -4.78
CA ALA A 17 2.83 -1.38 -5.53
C ALA A 17 3.61 -1.60 -6.84
N LYS A 18 4.76 -2.31 -6.78
CA LYS A 18 5.54 -2.65 -7.98
C LYS A 18 4.71 -3.42 -9.02
N ASN A 19 3.93 -4.40 -8.59
CA ASN A 19 3.07 -5.20 -9.47
C ASN A 19 1.95 -4.35 -10.08
N ILE A 20 1.32 -3.45 -9.32
CA ILE A 20 0.31 -2.50 -9.82
C ILE A 20 0.92 -1.58 -10.87
N TYR A 21 2.13 -1.06 -10.64
CA TYR A 21 2.83 -0.23 -11.62
C TYR A 21 3.13 -1.00 -12.92
N GLN A 22 3.53 -2.27 -12.82
CA GLN A 22 3.76 -3.12 -13.99
C GLN A 22 2.47 -3.43 -14.75
N LEU A 23 1.38 -3.77 -14.04
CA LEU A 23 0.07 -4.06 -14.63
C LEU A 23 -0.47 -2.83 -15.37
N THR A 24 -0.44 -1.68 -14.71
CA THR A 24 -0.98 -0.42 -15.26
C THR A 24 -0.10 0.23 -16.32
N ARG A 25 1.07 -0.34 -16.64
CA ARG A 25 1.88 0.03 -17.81
C ARG A 25 1.46 -0.70 -19.08
N ARG A 26 0.64 -1.75 -18.99
CA ARG A 26 0.14 -2.49 -20.16
C ARG A 26 -0.87 -1.64 -20.94
N ASN A 27 -0.94 -1.86 -22.26
CA ASN A 27 -1.68 -1.00 -23.21
C ASN A 27 -3.15 -0.76 -22.85
N GLU A 28 -3.80 -1.72 -22.20
CA GLU A 28 -5.22 -1.61 -21.81
C GLU A 28 -5.44 -0.55 -20.73
N PHE A 29 -4.57 -0.49 -19.72
CA PHE A 29 -4.62 0.51 -18.64
C PHE A 29 -3.89 1.81 -18.98
N GLN A 30 -3.04 1.81 -20.00
CA GLN A 30 -2.25 2.99 -20.35
C GLN A 30 -3.14 4.16 -20.78
N LYS A 31 -4.30 3.87 -21.39
CA LYS A 31 -5.25 4.86 -21.92
C LYS A 31 -6.26 5.36 -20.89
N ASP A 32 -6.51 4.59 -19.83
CA ASP A 32 -7.36 5.02 -18.71
C ASP A 32 -6.51 5.67 -17.62
N PHE A 33 -6.24 6.96 -17.80
CA PHE A 33 -5.41 7.75 -16.90
C PHE A 33 -5.98 7.84 -15.49
N GLY A 34 -7.31 7.92 -15.35
CA GLY A 34 -7.99 8.06 -14.07
C GLY A 34 -7.89 6.79 -13.23
N LEU A 35 -8.27 5.65 -13.81
CA LEU A 35 -8.19 4.36 -13.14
C LEU A 35 -6.75 4.00 -12.79
N ARG A 36 -5.80 4.23 -13.72
CA ARG A 36 -4.38 4.01 -13.50
C ARG A 36 -3.84 4.79 -12.31
N ASP A 37 -4.19 6.07 -12.23
CA ASP A 37 -3.71 6.95 -11.17
C ASP A 37 -4.28 6.55 -9.81
N GLN A 38 -5.58 6.25 -9.74
CA GLN A 38 -6.22 5.77 -8.51
C GLN A 38 -5.56 4.47 -8.01
N LEU A 39 -5.39 3.48 -8.89
CA LEU A 39 -4.76 2.20 -8.52
C LEU A 39 -3.34 2.39 -7.98
N ARG A 40 -2.52 3.22 -8.63
CA ARG A 40 -1.14 3.48 -8.21
C ARG A 40 -1.07 4.19 -6.87
N ARG A 41 -1.88 5.25 -6.67
CA ARG A 41 -1.91 6.00 -5.41
C ARG A 41 -2.41 5.14 -4.26
N SER A 42 -3.47 4.37 -4.48
CA SER A 42 -3.99 3.42 -3.49
C SER A 42 -2.94 2.39 -3.08
N ALA A 43 -2.20 1.83 -4.05
CA ALA A 43 -1.17 0.82 -3.75
C ALA A 43 0.00 1.40 -2.94
N VAL A 44 0.46 2.61 -3.25
CA VAL A 44 1.55 3.30 -2.51
C VAL A 44 1.10 3.68 -1.09
N SER A 45 -0.16 4.10 -0.92
CA SER A 45 -0.71 4.48 0.38
C SER A 45 -0.60 3.35 1.43
N VAL A 46 -0.67 2.08 1.02
CA VAL A 46 -0.53 0.94 1.94
C VAL A 46 0.83 0.94 2.65
N SER A 47 1.94 1.08 1.91
CA SER A 47 3.28 1.14 2.52
C SER A 47 3.48 2.38 3.38
N SER A 48 2.94 3.53 2.96
CA SER A 48 3.02 4.78 3.72
C SER A 48 2.29 4.69 5.06
N ASN A 49 1.06 4.13 5.07
CA ASN A 49 0.28 3.95 6.29
C ASN A 49 0.95 2.96 7.27
N ILE A 50 1.66 1.94 6.76
CA ILE A 50 2.42 1.01 7.60
C ILE A 50 3.62 1.71 8.23
N ALA A 51 4.36 2.50 7.46
CA ALA A 51 5.50 3.26 7.95
C ALA A 51 5.08 4.29 9.01
N GLU A 52 4.02 5.05 8.73
CA GLU A 52 3.43 6.01 9.68
C GLU A 52 2.92 5.31 10.95
N GLY A 53 2.29 4.14 10.80
CA GLY A 53 1.83 3.34 11.94
C GLY A 53 2.96 2.83 12.85
N ASP A 54 4.12 2.47 12.28
CA ASP A 54 5.31 2.06 13.04
C ASP A 54 5.97 3.25 13.76
N GLU A 55 6.02 4.41 13.10
CA GLU A 55 6.56 5.65 13.67
C GLU A 55 5.73 6.17 14.85
N LEU A 56 4.41 5.94 14.85
CA LEU A 56 3.49 6.36 15.92
C LEU A 56 3.45 5.39 17.12
N GLY A 57 4.20 4.29 17.09
CA GLY A 57 4.56 3.51 18.28
C GLY A 57 3.43 2.81 19.05
N SER A 58 2.32 2.38 18.43
CA SER A 58 1.37 1.52 19.18
C SER A 58 0.58 0.49 18.35
N ASP A 59 0.55 -0.73 18.89
CA ASP A 59 -0.26 -1.89 18.48
C ASP A 59 -1.75 -1.57 18.22
N LYS A 60 -2.31 -0.52 18.84
CA LYS A 60 -3.73 -0.19 18.69
C LYS A 60 -4.06 0.70 17.49
N GLN A 61 -3.14 1.55 17.04
CA GLN A 61 -3.40 2.44 15.89
C GLN A 61 -3.00 1.81 14.55
N ALA A 62 -1.96 0.97 14.52
CA ALA A 62 -1.60 0.21 13.34
C ALA A 62 -2.74 -0.72 12.87
N VAL A 63 -3.42 -1.40 13.82
CA VAL A 63 -4.58 -2.26 13.54
C VAL A 63 -5.73 -1.51 12.87
N ARG A 64 -5.94 -0.23 13.20
CA ARG A 64 -6.98 0.61 12.56
C ARG A 64 -6.68 0.88 11.07
N HIS A 65 -5.41 1.04 10.71
CA HIS A 65 -5.01 1.19 9.29
C HIS A 65 -5.10 -0.14 8.51
N PHE A 66 -4.77 -1.27 9.15
CA PHE A 66 -4.89 -2.59 8.52
C PHE A 66 -6.36 -2.98 8.23
N TYR A 67 -7.31 -2.54 9.07
CA TYR A 67 -8.74 -2.78 8.85
C TYR A 67 -9.32 -2.07 7.61
N ILE A 68 -8.69 -0.99 7.13
CA ILE A 68 -9.15 -0.26 5.93
C ILE A 68 -8.83 -1.05 4.64
N VAL A 69 -7.86 -1.96 4.69
CA VAL A 69 -7.40 -2.74 3.52
C VAL A 69 -8.22 -4.04 3.30
N HIS A 70 -9.08 -4.43 4.24
CA HIS A 70 -9.97 -5.59 4.09
C HIS A 70 -11.31 -5.42 4.84
N PRO A 71 -12.44 -5.32 4.11
CA PRO A 71 -13.66 -6.00 4.49
C PRO A 71 -13.69 -7.33 3.73
N VAL A 72 -13.20 -8.40 4.34
CA VAL A 72 -13.67 -9.74 3.95
C VAL A 72 -14.97 -9.96 4.69
N LYS A 73 -16.07 -9.79 3.98
CA LYS A 73 -17.26 -10.63 4.11
C LYS A 73 -17.51 -11.24 2.74
#